data_AF-A0A6G3U176-F1
#
_entry.id   AF-A0A6G3U176-F1
#
_cell.length_a   1.000
_cell.length_b   1.000
_cell.length_c   1.000
_cell.angle_alpha   90.00
_cell.angle_beta   90.00
_cell.angle_gamma   90.00
#
_symmetry.space_group_name_H-M   'P 1'
#
loop_
_entity.id
_entity.type
_entity.pdbx_description
1 polymer ?
#
loop_
_entity_poly.entity_id
_entity_poly.type
_entity_poly.pdbx_seq_one_letter_code
_entity_poly.pdbx_strand_id
1 'polypeptide(L)' 'MHQQPPTDPRPRVLHVTQPVDGGVARVVTDLTRAQLAAGWRVTVACPGGTALAATLGALGADVRPWA' A
#
# COMPACT_ATOMS: atom_id res chain seq x y z
N MET A 1 2.40 -21.88 26.55
CA MET A 1 3.21 -20.93 25.76
C MET A 1 2.56 -20.80 24.39
N HIS A 2 2.13 -19.60 23.99
CA HIS A 2 1.57 -19.38 22.65
C HIS A 2 2.73 -19.27 21.65
N GLN A 3 2.95 -20.31 20.84
CA GLN A 3 3.89 -20.22 19.74
C GLN A 3 3.24 -19.42 18.61
N GLN A 4 3.87 -18.33 18.18
CA GLN A 4 3.42 -17.61 17.00
C GLN A 4 3.67 -18.47 15.76
N PRO A 5 2.74 -18.47 14.79
CA PRO A 5 2.95 -19.15 13.54
C PRO A 5 4.18 -18.56 12.81
N PRO A 6 4.85 -19.35 11.95
CA PRO A 6 5.96 -18.87 11.15
C PRO A 6 5.54 -17.66 10.30
N THR A 7 6.38 -16.63 10.26
CA THR A 7 6.14 -15.44 9.42
C THR A 7 6.35 -15.80 7.95
N ASP A 8 5.44 -15.33 7.08
CA ASP A 8 5.64 -15.37 5.63
C ASP A 8 6.97 -14.66 5.27
N PRO A 9 7.89 -15.31 4.53
CA PRO A 9 9.18 -14.71 4.19
C PRO A 9 9.06 -13.51 3.24
N ARG A 10 7.90 -13.29 2.60
CA ARG A 10 7.69 -12.14 1.72
C ARG A 10 7.61 -10.83 2.53
N PRO A 11 8.35 -9.79 2.13
CA PRO A 11 8.26 -8.48 2.77
C PRO A 11 6.83 -7.94 2.79
N ARG A 12 6.47 -7.29 3.89
CA ARG A 12 5.19 -6.61 4.10
C ARG A 12 5.46 -5.14 4.34
N VAL A 13 4.81 -4.26 3.59
CA VAL A 13 4.97 -2.81 3.71
C VAL A 13 3.61 -2.15 3.89
N LEU A 14 3.56 -1.15 4.77
CA LEU A 14 2.43 -0.25 4.94
C LEU A 14 2.88 1.17 4.57
N HIS A 15 2.34 1.69 3.48
CA HIS A 15 2.45 3.12 3.17
C HIS A 15 1.30 3.86 3.84
N VAL A 16 1.59 5.00 4.43
CA VAL A 16 0.60 5.85 5.10
C VAL A 16 0.75 7.25 4.54
N THR A 17 -0.29 7.78 3.90
CA THR A 17 -0.24 9.12 3.31
C THR A 17 -1.54 9.86 3.51
N GLN A 18 -1.46 11.14 3.91
CA GLN A 18 -2.59 12.05 3.94
C GLN A 18 -2.69 12.87 2.64
N PRO A 19 -1.59 13.41 2.07
CA PRO A 19 -1.65 13.98 0.73
C PRO A 19 -1.98 12.90 -0.31
N VAL A 20 -2.94 13.19 -1.17
CA VAL A 20 -3.45 12.26 -2.20
C VAL A 20 -3.18 12.73 -3.62
N ASP A 21 -2.44 13.82 -3.77
CA ASP A 21 -2.12 14.45 -5.05
C ASP A 21 -0.62 14.82 -5.15
N GLY A 22 -0.27 15.43 -6.29
CA GLY A 22 1.06 15.96 -6.55
C GLY A 22 2.19 14.93 -6.42
N GLY A 23 3.32 15.38 -5.89
CA GLY A 23 4.53 14.55 -5.77
C GLY A 23 4.34 13.34 -4.85
N VAL A 24 3.53 13.46 -3.80
CA VAL A 24 3.28 12.36 -2.85
C VAL A 24 2.51 11.25 -3.54
N ALA A 25 1.43 11.58 -4.27
CA ALA A 25 0.67 10.60 -5.03
C ALA A 25 1.55 9.85 -6.03
N ARG A 26 2.47 10.56 -6.70
CA ARG A 26 3.42 9.94 -7.62
C ARG A 26 4.35 8.97 -6.91
N VAL A 27 5.00 9.40 -5.84
CA VAL A 27 5.95 8.57 -5.07
C VAL A 27 5.27 7.32 -4.54
N VAL A 28 4.10 7.44 -3.89
CA VAL A 28 3.38 6.30 -3.33
C VAL A 28 2.96 5.31 -4.43
N THR A 29 2.49 5.82 -5.57
CA THR A 29 2.12 5.00 -6.73
C THR A 29 3.32 4.24 -7.30
N ASP A 30 4.45 4.92 -7.49
CA ASP A 30 5.64 4.34 -8.08
C ASP A 30 6.29 3.30 -7.16
N LEU A 31 6.38 3.59 -5.86
CA LEU A 31 6.85 2.63 -4.85
C LEU A 31 5.94 1.40 -4.77
N THR A 32 4.63 1.61 -4.71
CA THR A 32 3.64 0.51 -4.67
C THR A 32 3.78 -0.40 -5.88
N ARG A 33 3.88 0.17 -7.08
CA ARG A 33 4.08 -0.60 -8.32
C ARG A 33 5.37 -1.42 -8.27
N ALA A 34 6.48 -0.82 -7.89
CA ALA A 34 7.78 -1.49 -7.83
C ALA A 34 7.79 -2.64 -6.81
N GLN A 35 7.18 -2.43 -5.64
CA GLN A 35 7.13 -3.43 -4.57
C GLN A 35 6.20 -4.60 -4.92
N LEU A 36 5.05 -4.32 -5.52
CA LEU A 36 4.15 -5.36 -6.03
C LEU A 36 4.84 -6.19 -7.13
N ALA A 37 5.56 -5.55 -8.04
CA ALA A 37 6.35 -6.25 -9.07
C ALA A 37 7.48 -7.11 -8.46
N ALA A 38 8.03 -6.72 -7.31
CA ALA A 38 8.99 -7.51 -6.54
C ALA A 38 8.34 -8.65 -5.71
N GLY A 39 7.03 -8.85 -5.81
CA GLY A 39 6.29 -9.89 -5.10
C GLY A 39 6.01 -9.59 -3.62
N TRP A 40 6.12 -8.32 -3.21
CA TRP A 40 5.87 -7.91 -1.83
C TRP A 40 4.37 -7.78 -1.54
N ARG A 41 4.02 -7.83 -0.26
CA ARG A 41 2.65 -7.54 0.19
C ARG A 41 2.55 -6.05 0.54
N VAL A 42 1.86 -5.28 -0.29
CA VAL A 42 1.72 -3.83 -0.12
C VAL A 42 0.32 -3.49 0.39
N THR A 43 0.27 -2.79 1.51
CA THR A 43 -0.93 -2.13 2.03
C THR A 43 -0.72 -0.62 1.99
N VAL A 44 -1.74 0.14 1.60
CA VAL A 44 -1.70 1.61 1.60
C VAL A 44 -2.88 2.18 2.38
N ALA A 45 -2.59 2.96 3.42
CA ALA A 45 -3.58 3.73 4.15
C ALA A 45 -3.60 5.19 3.67
N CYS A 46 -4.74 5.65 3.16
CA CYS A 46 -4.90 7.00 2.62
C CYS A 46 -6.37 7.46 2.63
N PRO A 47 -6.68 8.76 2.47
CA PRO A 47 -8.05 9.24 2.33
C PRO A 47 -8.84 8.50 1.23
N GLY A 48 -10.02 8.02 1.59
CA GLY A 48 -10.92 7.29 0.68
C GLY A 48 -11.56 8.17 -0.38
N GLY A 49 -12.11 7.56 -1.44
CA GLY A 49 -12.80 8.29 -2.52
C GLY A 49 -11.89 9.13 -3.41
N THR A 50 -10.58 8.97 -3.31
CA THR A 50 -9.58 9.75 -4.05
C THR A 50 -9.07 8.99 -5.28
N ALA A 51 -8.56 9.72 -6.27
CA ALA A 51 -7.94 9.14 -7.47
C ALA A 51 -6.72 8.26 -7.12
N LEU A 52 -5.97 8.64 -6.08
CA LEU A 52 -4.86 7.85 -5.56
C LEU A 52 -5.34 6.50 -5.03
N ALA A 53 -6.36 6.48 -4.16
CA ALA A 53 -6.92 5.24 -3.62
C ALA A 53 -7.40 4.28 -4.72
N ALA A 54 -8.09 4.80 -5.74
CA ALA A 54 -8.53 4.02 -6.89
C ALA A 54 -7.34 3.45 -7.71
N THR A 55 -6.32 4.28 -7.97
CA THR A 55 -5.13 3.87 -8.72
C THR A 55 -4.37 2.76 -8.01
N LEU A 56 -4.17 2.88 -6.70
CA LEU A 56 -3.47 1.88 -5.89
C LEU A 56 -4.22 0.55 -5.81
N GLY A 57 -5.56 0.61 -5.68
CA GLY A 57 -6.41 -0.57 -5.75
C GLY A 57 -6.32 -1.28 -7.12
N ALA A 58 -6.33 -0.51 -8.21
CA ALA A 58 -6.16 -1.04 -9.56
C ALA A 58 -4.78 -1.67 -9.80
N LEU A 59 -3.73 -1.20 -9.11
CA LEU A 59 -2.41 -1.83 -9.13
C LEU A 59 -2.35 -3.16 -8.35
N GLY A 60 -3.33 -3.43 -7.48
CA GLY A 60 -3.38 -4.63 -6.65
C GLY A 60 -2.88 -4.46 -5.22
N ALA A 61 -2.71 -3.22 -4.75
CA ALA A 61 -2.43 -2.97 -3.33
C ALA A 61 -3.69 -3.16 -2.49
N ASP A 62 -3.52 -3.58 -1.24
CA ASP A 62 -4.59 -3.55 -0.24
C ASP A 62 -4.77 -2.12 0.28
N VAL A 63 -5.88 -1.46 -0.07
CA VAL A 63 -6.13 -0.07 0.29
C VAL A 63 -6.99 0.00 1.55
N ARG A 64 -6.52 0.77 2.55
CA ARG A 64 -7.19 1.01 3.83
C ARG A 64 -7.64 2.48 3.88
N PRO A 65 -8.88 2.80 3.47
CA PRO A 65 -9.34 4.18 3.43
C PRO A 65 -9.60 4.75 4.85
N TRP A 66 -9.42 6.06 5.02
CA TRP A 66 -9.90 6.81 6.19
C TRP A 66 -10.60 8.12 5.78
N ALA A 67 -11.20 8.79 6.78
CA ALA A 67 -11.81 10.13 6.68
C ALA A 67 -10.91 11.17 7.34
#